data_AF-A0A3S5JYR9-F1
#
_entry.id   AF-A0A3S5JYR9-F1
#
_cell.length_a   1.000
_cell.length_b   1.000
_cell.length_c   1.000
_cell.angle_alpha   90.00
_cell.angle_beta   90.00
_cell.angle_gamma   90.00
#
_symmetry.space_group_name_H-M   'P 1'
#
loop_
_entity.id
_entity.type
_entity.pdbx_description
1 polymer ?
#
loop_
_entity_poly.entity_id
_entity_poly.type
_entity_poly.pdbx_seq_one_letter_code
_entity_poly.pdbx_strand_id
1 'polypeptide(L)'
;MTIDLLLQNFEIILISLLLIIVILSVAIFFIQNKFINTTNNKIDAYHNQIKKNNSELAEYLNTLSKILEINKQKTEQLILSISDIEKNLSSMKTIKGNDDLLTLAIDLARSGSTKDEIKNKTGLNDEEIETIYAYHKNVRT
;
A
#
# COMPACT_ATOMS: atom_id res chain seq x y z
N MET A 1 6.15 47.47 79.72
CA MET A 1 6.31 46.06 80.20
C MET A 1 6.52 45.07 79.04
N THR A 2 5.58 44.89 78.10
CA THR A 2 5.78 43.97 76.96
C THR A 2 6.83 44.46 75.95
N ILE A 3 6.85 45.75 75.64
CA ILE A 3 7.85 46.37 74.75
C ILE A 3 9.25 46.34 75.39
N ASP A 4 9.35 46.61 76.68
CA ASP A 4 10.64 46.54 77.41
C ASP A 4 11.21 45.12 77.42
N LEU A 5 10.33 44.11 77.57
CA LEU A 5 10.72 42.69 77.53
C LEU A 5 11.18 42.25 76.13
N LEU A 6 10.60 42.84 75.07
CA LEU A 6 11.04 42.64 73.68
C LEU A 6 12.40 43.29 73.41
N LEU A 7 12.60 44.53 73.88
CA LEU A 7 13.87 45.26 73.74
C LEU A 7 15.00 44.56 74.51
N GLN A 8 14.72 44.03 75.70
CA GLN A 8 15.70 43.30 76.51
C GLN A 8 16.16 41.98 75.86
N ASN A 9 15.31 41.35 75.03
CA ASN A 9 15.59 40.07 74.38
C ASN A 9 15.77 40.18 72.85
N PHE A 10 15.94 41.40 72.32
CA PHE A 10 15.91 41.68 70.88
C PHE A 10 16.94 40.86 70.09
N GLU A 11 18.16 40.74 70.60
CA GLU A 11 19.24 39.97 69.97
C GLU A 11 18.89 38.48 69.83
N ILE A 12 18.31 37.89 70.89
CA ILE A 12 17.91 36.48 70.91
C ILE A 12 16.78 36.24 69.89
N ILE A 13 15.82 37.17 69.81
CA ILE A 13 14.73 37.11 68.83
C ILE A 13 15.28 37.14 67.41
N LEU A 14 16.24 38.04 67.14
CA LEU A 14 16.83 38.21 65.81
C LEU A 14 17.65 36.98 65.39
N ILE A 15 18.43 36.40 66.30
CA ILE A 15 19.19 35.16 66.06
C ILE A 15 18.24 33.98 65.82
N SER A 16 17.16 33.87 66.60
CA SER A 16 16.15 32.82 66.44
C SER A 16 15.46 32.88 65.07
N LEU A 17 15.10 34.09 64.62
CA LEU A 17 14.50 34.30 63.31
C LEU A 17 15.46 33.88 62.18
N LEU A 18 16.75 34.22 62.30
CA LEU A 18 17.77 33.86 61.33
C LEU A 18 17.99 32.35 61.25
N LEU A 19 18.00 31.65 62.40
CA LEU A 19 18.04 30.19 62.46
C LEU A 19 16.84 29.55 61.77
N ILE A 20 15.63 30.08 61.99
CA ILE A 20 14.41 29.58 61.34
C ILE A 20 14.52 29.71 59.81
N ILE A 21 15.00 30.85 59.31
CA ILE A 21 15.19 31.08 57.86
C ILE A 21 16.17 30.07 57.26
N VAL A 22 17.27 29.78 57.95
CA VAL A 22 18.26 28.78 57.51
C VAL A 22 17.62 27.38 57.46
N ILE A 23 16.90 26.98 58.51
CA ILE A 23 16.21 25.67 58.56
C ILE A 23 15.19 25.55 57.44
N LEU A 24 14.37 26.59 57.20
CA LEU A 24 13.38 26.60 56.13
C LEU A 24 14.02 26.51 54.75
N SER A 25 15.14 27.20 54.54
CA SER A 25 15.87 27.16 53.27
C SER A 25 16.43 25.76 52.99
N VAL A 26 16.97 25.09 54.01
CA VAL A 26 17.42 23.68 53.90
C VAL A 26 16.24 22.76 53.61
N ALA A 27 15.10 22.93 54.29
CA ALA A 27 13.91 22.12 54.03
C ALA A 27 13.39 22.28 52.60
N ILE A 28 13.33 23.52 52.09
CA ILE A 28 12.94 23.81 50.71
C ILE A 28 13.90 23.13 49.73
N PHE A 29 15.22 23.19 49.98
CA PHE A 29 16.22 22.54 49.13
C PHE A 29 15.99 21.03 49.03
N PHE A 30 15.70 20.34 50.14
CA PHE A 30 15.39 18.91 50.12
C PHE A 30 14.12 18.58 49.33
N ILE A 31 13.06 19.37 49.51
CA ILE A 31 11.79 19.17 48.79
C ILE A 31 12.00 19.38 47.28
N GLN A 32 12.70 20.45 46.90
CA GLN A 32 13.02 20.75 45.50
C GLN A 32 13.86 19.65 44.88
N ASN A 33 14.91 19.18 45.56
CA ASN A 33 15.76 18.11 45.06
C ASN A 33 14.98 16.81 44.81
N LYS A 34 14.09 16.42 45.75
CA LYS A 34 13.22 15.25 45.58
C LYS A 34 12.26 15.41 44.40
N PHE A 35 11.67 16.59 44.23
CA PHE A 35 10.78 16.90 43.11
C PHE A 35 11.50 16.84 41.77
N ILE A 36 12.69 17.44 41.67
CA ILE A 36 13.54 17.43 40.47
C ILE A 36 13.91 16.00 40.10
N ASN A 37 14.41 15.20 41.04
CA ASN A 37 14.78 13.81 40.78
C ASN A 37 13.58 12.97 40.30
N THR A 38 12.41 13.15 40.93
CA THR A 38 11.20 12.43 40.50
C THR A 38 10.77 12.83 39.09
N THR A 39 10.88 14.12 38.76
CA THR A 39 10.51 14.65 37.44
C THR A 39 11.48 14.16 36.37
N ASN A 40 12.79 14.20 36.64
CA ASN A 40 13.80 13.68 35.73
C ASN A 40 13.60 12.20 35.42
N ASN A 41 13.35 11.38 36.44
CA ASN A 41 13.05 9.95 36.24
C ASN A 41 11.83 9.72 35.33
N LYS A 42 10.79 10.55 35.45
CA LYS A 42 9.61 10.49 34.57
C LYS A 42 9.96 10.91 33.14
N ILE A 43 10.75 11.98 32.98
CA ILE A 43 11.22 12.45 31.68
C ILE A 43 12.04 11.35 30.99
N ASP A 44 12.96 10.71 31.70
CA ASP A 44 13.77 9.61 31.17
C ASP A 44 12.90 8.41 30.77
N ALA A 45 11.89 8.07 31.58
CA ALA A 45 10.93 7.03 31.24
C ALA A 45 10.17 7.35 29.95
N TYR A 46 9.66 8.58 29.81
CA TYR A 46 8.98 9.02 28.59
C TYR A 46 9.91 9.07 27.38
N HIS A 47 11.15 9.55 27.55
CA HIS A 47 12.16 9.54 26.50
C HIS A 47 12.43 8.12 25.98
N ASN A 48 12.60 7.17 26.89
CA ASN A 48 12.81 5.76 26.53
C ASN A 48 11.60 5.15 25.83
N GLN A 49 10.38 5.45 26.28
CA GLN A 49 9.16 5.00 25.60
C GLN A 49 9.05 5.58 24.19
N ILE A 50 9.26 6.89 24.03
CA ILE A 50 9.22 7.57 22.71
C ILE A 50 10.28 6.97 21.79
N LYS A 51 11.51 6.78 22.29
CA LYS A 51 12.61 6.18 21.51
C LYS A 51 12.26 4.76 21.04
N LYS A 52 11.71 3.93 21.93
CA LYS A 52 11.27 2.58 21.60
C LYS A 52 10.17 2.60 20.55
N ASN A 53 9.13 3.40 20.76
CA ASN A 53 8.01 3.51 19.82
C ASN A 53 8.45 4.01 18.44
N ASN A 54 9.37 4.97 18.38
CA ASN A 54 9.93 5.45 17.12
C ASN A 54 10.73 4.35 16.39
N SER A 55 11.48 3.53 17.13
CA SER A 55 12.20 2.39 16.54
C SER A 55 11.24 1.36 15.96
N GLU A 56 10.19 0.99 16.69
CA GLU A 56 9.16 0.06 16.22
C GLU A 56 8.42 0.62 15.00
N LEU A 57 8.07 1.92 15.02
CA LEU A 57 7.45 2.60 13.88
C LEU A 57 8.33 2.54 12.63
N ALA A 58 9.64 2.77 12.78
CA ALA A 58 10.58 2.68 11.66
C ALA A 58 10.63 1.26 11.06
N GLU A 59 10.58 0.22 11.91
CA GLU A 59 10.53 -1.17 11.47
C GLU A 59 9.23 -1.51 10.74
N TYR A 60 8.09 -1.03 11.24
CA TYR A 60 6.81 -1.16 10.54
C TYR A 60 6.82 -0.48 9.17
N LEU A 61 7.34 0.75 9.09
CA LEU A 61 7.45 1.48 7.82
C LEU A 61 8.35 0.76 6.81
N ASN A 62 9.46 0.19 7.27
CA ASN A 62 10.35 -0.61 6.42
C ASN A 62 9.64 -1.87 5.89
N THR A 63 8.90 -2.56 6.76
CA THR A 63 8.12 -3.75 6.37
C THR A 63 7.04 -3.39 5.36
N LEU A 64 6.30 -2.30 5.59
CA LEU A 64 5.28 -1.80 4.69
C LEU A 64 5.87 -1.43 3.32
N SER A 65 7.03 -0.76 3.31
CA SER A 65 7.75 -0.42 2.07
C SER A 65 8.12 -1.66 1.26
N LYS A 66 8.61 -2.73 1.91
CA LYS A 66 8.92 -4.01 1.23
C LYS A 66 7.67 -4.65 0.63
N ILE A 67 6.54 -4.65 1.36
CA ILE A 67 5.27 -5.20 0.87
C ILE A 67 4.78 -4.40 -0.34
N LEU A 68 4.87 -3.07 -0.29
CA LEU A 68 4.51 -2.20 -1.41
C LEU A 68 5.34 -2.50 -2.67
N GLU A 69 6.65 -2.69 -2.51
CA GLU A 69 7.52 -3.04 -3.64
C GLU A 69 7.16 -4.40 -4.25
N ILE A 70 6.91 -5.41 -3.42
CA ILE A 70 6.44 -6.73 -3.89
C ILE A 70 5.11 -6.60 -4.64
N ASN A 71 4.17 -5.83 -4.12
CA ASN A 71 2.87 -5.63 -4.74
C ASN A 71 2.98 -4.88 -6.07
N LYS A 72 3.88 -3.90 -6.16
CA LYS A 72 4.18 -3.19 -7.41
C LYS A 72 4.69 -4.16 -8.47
N GLN A 73 5.69 -4.99 -8.13
CA GLN A 73 6.26 -5.99 -9.06
C GLN A 73 5.21 -7.00 -9.53
N LYS A 74 4.35 -7.49 -8.62
CA LYS A 74 3.23 -8.37 -8.99
C LYS A 74 2.23 -7.69 -9.91
N THR A 75 1.95 -6.41 -9.69
CA THR A 75 1.05 -5.62 -10.55
C THR A 75 1.63 -5.48 -11.95
N GLU A 76 2.93 -5.20 -12.07
CA GLU A 76 3.62 -5.14 -13.36
C GLU A 76 3.57 -6.49 -14.11
N GLN A 77 3.77 -7.61 -13.40
CA GLN A 77 3.64 -8.95 -13.99
C GLN A 77 2.22 -9.25 -14.46
N LEU A 78 1.20 -8.83 -13.70
CA LEU A 78 -0.20 -8.98 -14.10
C LEU A 78 -0.53 -8.16 -15.34
N ILE A 79 -0.01 -6.93 -15.45
CA ILE A 79 -0.17 -6.09 -16.64
C ILE A 79 0.38 -6.79 -17.88
N LEU A 80 1.59 -7.36 -17.79
CA LEU A 80 2.19 -8.13 -18.90
C LEU A 80 1.34 -9.34 -19.27
N SER A 81 0.91 -10.11 -18.26
CA SER A 81 0.07 -11.29 -18.47
C SER A 81 -1.27 -10.95 -19.14
N ILE A 82 -1.90 -9.83 -18.75
CA ILE A 82 -3.13 -9.34 -19.38
C ILE A 82 -2.87 -8.96 -20.85
N SER A 83 -1.76 -8.26 -21.13
CA SER A 83 -1.41 -7.89 -22.51
C SER A 83 -1.21 -9.12 -23.41
N ASP A 84 -0.56 -10.17 -22.88
CA ASP A 84 -0.41 -11.44 -23.60
C ASP A 84 -1.75 -12.12 -23.85
N ILE A 85 -2.65 -12.12 -22.85
CA ILE A 85 -4.01 -12.64 -22.98
C ILE A 85 -4.79 -11.88 -24.04
N GLU A 86 -4.72 -10.55 -24.05
CA GLU A 86 -5.39 -9.69 -25.06
C GLU A 86 -4.91 -10.04 -26.47
N LYS A 87 -3.59 -10.18 -26.67
CA LYS A 87 -3.01 -10.57 -27.96
C LYS A 87 -3.48 -11.96 -28.41
N ASN A 88 -3.50 -12.92 -27.49
CA ASN A 88 -3.96 -14.28 -27.78
C ASN A 88 -5.46 -14.28 -28.13
N LEU A 89 -6.27 -13.51 -27.40
CA LEU A 89 -7.69 -13.37 -27.67
C LEU A 89 -7.96 -12.75 -29.05
N SER A 90 -7.22 -11.70 -29.42
CA SER A 90 -7.30 -11.11 -30.76
C SER A 90 -6.96 -12.13 -31.84
N SER A 91 -5.92 -12.94 -31.63
CA SER A 91 -5.51 -13.99 -32.58
C SER A 91 -6.54 -15.11 -32.69
N MET A 92 -7.15 -15.52 -31.57
CA MET A 92 -8.26 -16.50 -31.60
C MET A 92 -9.48 -15.95 -32.32
N LYS A 93 -9.79 -14.65 -32.15
CA LYS A 93 -10.90 -14.00 -32.85
C LYS A 93 -10.69 -14.00 -34.36
N THR A 94 -9.47 -13.73 -34.83
CA THR A 94 -9.18 -13.76 -36.28
C THR A 94 -9.24 -15.17 -36.85
N ILE A 95 -8.67 -16.17 -36.15
CA ILE A 95 -8.75 -17.58 -36.57
C ILE A 95 -10.20 -18.04 -36.65
N LYS A 96 -10.99 -17.82 -35.59
CA LYS A 96 -12.41 -18.21 -35.58
C LYS A 96 -13.21 -17.52 -36.68
N GLY A 97 -12.98 -16.22 -36.90
CA GLY A 97 -13.64 -15.51 -38.00
C GLY A 97 -13.31 -16.12 -39.37
N ASN A 98 -12.07 -16.54 -39.57
CA ASN A 98 -11.66 -17.23 -40.80
C ASN A 98 -12.31 -18.62 -40.93
N ASP A 99 -12.35 -19.40 -39.84
CA ASP A 99 -13.00 -20.72 -39.81
C ASP A 99 -14.51 -20.62 -40.09
N ASP A 100 -15.17 -19.59 -39.57
CA ASP A 100 -16.59 -19.31 -39.83
C ASP A 100 -16.82 -19.00 -41.33
N LEU A 101 -15.92 -18.24 -41.96
CA LEU A 101 -15.98 -17.94 -43.41
C LEU A 101 -15.74 -19.20 -44.26
N LEU A 102 -14.78 -20.05 -43.88
CA LEU A 102 -14.54 -21.33 -44.54
C LEU A 102 -15.74 -22.27 -44.42
N THR A 103 -16.34 -22.34 -43.22
CA THR A 103 -17.55 -23.15 -42.98
C THR A 103 -18.71 -22.67 -43.85
N LEU A 104 -18.94 -21.35 -43.91
CA LEU A 104 -19.96 -20.75 -44.78
C LEU A 104 -19.70 -21.07 -46.26
N ALA A 105 -18.45 -21.01 -46.72
CA ALA A 105 -18.08 -21.34 -48.09
C ALA A 105 -18.36 -22.82 -48.43
N ILE A 106 -18.06 -23.74 -47.51
CA ILE A 106 -18.35 -25.17 -47.67
C ILE A 106 -19.86 -25.41 -47.76
N ASP A 107 -20.65 -24.77 -46.89
CA ASP A 107 -22.11 -24.90 -46.87
C ASP A 107 -22.76 -24.33 -48.15
N LEU A 108 -22.27 -23.19 -48.63
CA LEU A 108 -22.69 -22.61 -49.91
C LEU A 108 -22.32 -23.52 -51.10
N ALA A 109 -21.12 -24.10 -51.10
CA ALA A 109 -20.72 -25.05 -52.14
C ALA A 109 -21.62 -26.29 -52.16
N ARG A 110 -21.92 -26.87 -50.98
CA ARG A 110 -22.81 -28.04 -50.83
C ARG A 110 -24.26 -27.76 -51.22
N SER A 111 -24.73 -26.55 -50.96
CA SER A 111 -26.09 -26.11 -51.32
C SER A 111 -26.23 -25.72 -52.80
N GLY A 112 -25.14 -25.73 -53.57
CA GLY A 112 -25.16 -25.52 -55.02
C GLY A 112 -24.97 -24.06 -55.45
N SER A 113 -24.59 -23.16 -54.55
CA SER A 113 -24.22 -21.78 -54.92
C SER A 113 -23.08 -21.76 -55.95
N THR A 114 -23.01 -20.68 -56.72
CA THR A 114 -21.94 -20.49 -57.71
C THR A 114 -20.64 -20.04 -57.05
N LYS A 115 -19.50 -20.21 -57.73
CA LYS A 115 -18.20 -19.74 -57.24
C LYS A 115 -18.21 -18.22 -56.98
N ASP A 116 -18.86 -17.45 -57.84
CA ASP A 116 -19.00 -16.00 -57.70
C ASP A 116 -19.85 -15.61 -56.49
N GLU A 117 -20.92 -16.37 -56.19
CA GLU A 117 -21.74 -16.15 -54.99
C GLU A 117 -20.96 -16.43 -53.70
N ILE A 118 -20.18 -17.52 -53.69
CA ILE A 118 -19.31 -17.87 -52.56
C ILE A 118 -18.29 -16.76 -52.34
N LYS A 119 -17.61 -16.32 -53.42
CA LYS A 119 -16.64 -15.22 -53.38
C LYS A 119 -17.22 -13.94 -52.81
N ASN A 120 -18.39 -13.53 -53.28
CA ASN A 120 -19.04 -12.31 -52.81
C ASN A 120 -19.49 -12.39 -51.35
N LYS A 121 -19.84 -13.57 -50.85
CA LYS A 121 -20.33 -13.75 -49.47
C LYS A 121 -19.23 -14.01 -48.45
N THR A 122 -18.10 -14.59 -48.84
CA THR A 122 -17.03 -14.97 -47.91
C THR A 122 -15.74 -14.18 -48.10
N GLY A 123 -15.54 -13.55 -49.26
CA GLY A 123 -14.32 -12.79 -49.57
C GLY A 123 -13.08 -13.65 -49.79
N LEU A 124 -13.22 -14.99 -49.85
CA LEU A 124 -12.12 -15.92 -50.12
C LEU A 124 -11.54 -15.71 -51.54
N ASN A 125 -10.28 -16.08 -51.71
CA ASN A 125 -9.62 -15.96 -53.00
C ASN A 125 -10.06 -17.07 -53.98
N ASP A 126 -9.75 -16.90 -55.27
CA ASP A 126 -10.20 -17.83 -56.30
C ASP A 126 -9.61 -19.25 -56.14
N GLU A 127 -8.39 -19.39 -55.64
CA GLU A 127 -7.76 -20.71 -55.39
C GLU A 127 -8.43 -21.46 -54.22
N GLU A 128 -8.74 -20.75 -53.13
CA GLU A 128 -9.45 -21.28 -51.96
C GLU A 128 -10.86 -21.74 -52.36
N ILE A 129 -11.57 -20.93 -53.14
CA ILE A 129 -12.90 -21.25 -53.64
C ILE A 129 -12.84 -22.44 -54.59
N GLU A 130 -11.87 -22.48 -55.52
CA GLU A 130 -11.72 -23.59 -56.45
C GLU A 130 -11.54 -24.92 -55.72
N THR A 131 -10.70 -24.90 -54.68
CA THR A 131 -10.44 -26.07 -53.83
C THR A 131 -11.71 -26.51 -53.11
N ILE A 132 -12.38 -25.60 -52.38
CA ILE A 132 -13.62 -25.92 -51.66
C ILE A 132 -14.69 -26.46 -52.63
N TYR A 133 -14.82 -25.84 -53.80
CA TYR A 133 -15.79 -26.22 -54.80
C TYR A 133 -15.51 -27.60 -55.42
N ALA A 134 -14.24 -27.91 -55.70
CA ALA A 134 -13.82 -29.20 -56.23
C ALA A 134 -14.14 -30.35 -55.27
N TYR A 135 -13.97 -30.13 -53.96
CA TYR A 135 -14.18 -31.17 -52.95
C TYR A 135 -15.59 -31.23 -52.38
N HIS A 136 -16.38 -30.15 -52.42
CA HIS A 136 -17.65 -30.06 -51.68
C HIS A 136 -18.90 -29.81 -52.52
N LYS A 137 -18.81 -29.41 -53.80
CA LYS A 137 -19.97 -29.07 -54.65
C LYS A 137 -21.02 -30.18 -54.78
N ASN A 138 -20.61 -31.44 -54.70
CA ASN A 138 -21.47 -32.59 -54.99
C ASN A 138 -21.39 -33.70 -53.93
N VAL A 139 -20.95 -33.39 -52.71
CA VAL A 139 -20.97 -34.36 -51.61
C VAL A 139 -22.41 -34.43 -51.07
N ARG A 140 -23.29 -35.12 -51.82
CA ARG A 140 -24.57 -35.62 -51.30
C ARG A 140 -24.27 -36.82 -50.41
N THR A 141 -24.43 -36.65 -49.11
CA THR A 141 -24.93 -37.71 -48.21
C THR A 141 -26.26 -37.25 -47.69
#